data_AF-A0A1G2XFR5-F1
#
_entry.id   AF-A0A1G2XFR5-F1
#
_cell.length_a   1.000
_cell.length_b   1.000
_cell.length_c   1.000
_cell.angle_alpha   90.00
_cell.angle_beta   90.00
_cell.angle_gamma   90.00
#
_symmetry.space_group_name_H-M   'P 1'
#
loop_
_entity.id
_entity.type
_entity.pdbx_description
1 polymer ?
#
loop_
_entity_poly.entity_id
_entity_poly.type
_entity_poly.pdbx_seq_one_letter_code
_entity_poly.pdbx_strand_id
1 'polypeptide(L)'
;MFLMPVSGYVMSVSGGHDVGWFGLFKLPSLMGKDEGLHEFAEGFHGVMAKLTMLLVSIHFLAALWHHFIVKDNILIRMLPVKLKPSSVRSGE
;
A
#
# COMPACT_ATOMS: atom_id res chain seq x y z
N MET A 1 -3.38 3.42 3.65
CA MET A 1 -3.52 2.70 2.36
C MET A 1 -4.85 2.94 1.65
N PHE A 2 -5.95 3.35 2.30
CA PHE A 2 -7.24 3.60 1.61
C PHE A 2 -7.23 4.78 0.62
N LEU A 3 -6.42 5.80 0.86
CA LEU A 3 -6.34 6.97 -0.01
C LEU A 3 -5.76 6.67 -1.40
N MET A 4 -4.85 5.69 -1.51
CA MET A 4 -4.24 5.28 -2.78
C MET A 4 -5.26 4.72 -3.81
N PRO A 5 -6.07 3.70 -3.47
CA PRO A 5 -7.07 3.17 -4.40
C PRO A 5 -8.20 4.18 -4.64
N VAL A 6 -8.58 4.99 -3.65
CA VAL A 6 -9.61 6.03 -3.83
C VAL A 6 -9.13 7.11 -4.81
N SER A 7 -7.90 7.61 -4.68
CA SER A 7 -7.36 8.60 -5.62
C SER A 7 -7.16 8.03 -7.02
N GLY A 8 -6.74 6.77 -7.15
CA GLY A 8 -6.61 6.10 -8.45
C GLY A 8 -7.97 5.87 -9.13
N TYR A 9 -9.00 5.56 -8.34
CA TYR A 9 -10.38 5.49 -8.84
C TYR A 9 -10.84 6.85 -9.36
N VAL A 10 -10.74 7.91 -8.55
CA VAL A 10 -11.13 9.28 -8.93
C VAL A 10 -10.40 9.73 -10.20
N MET A 11 -9.08 9.54 -10.26
CA MET A 11 -8.26 9.85 -11.44
C MET A 11 -8.76 9.14 -12.71
N SER A 12 -9.14 7.87 -12.59
CA SER A 12 -9.61 7.06 -13.72
C SER A 12 -10.98 7.54 -14.23
N VAL A 13 -11.94 7.76 -13.32
CA VAL A 13 -13.30 8.18 -13.69
C VAL A 13 -13.33 9.64 -14.19
N SER A 14 -12.56 10.55 -13.60
CA SER A 14 -12.47 11.95 -14.08
C SER A 14 -11.75 12.08 -15.41
N GLY A 15 -10.88 11.12 -15.75
CA GLY A 15 -10.27 11.00 -17.08
C GLY A 15 -11.22 10.47 -18.16
N GLY A 16 -12.44 10.06 -17.80
CA GLY A 16 -13.43 9.49 -18.71
C GLY A 16 -13.23 7.99 -18.98
N HIS A 17 -12.49 7.28 -18.12
CA HIS A 17 -12.27 5.84 -18.24
C HIS A 17 -13.17 5.05 -17.29
N ASP A 18 -13.73 3.96 -17.80
CA ASP A 18 -14.48 3.02 -16.97
C ASP A 18 -13.52 2.16 -16.13
N VAL A 19 -13.83 2.02 -14.84
CA VAL A 19 -13.08 1.13 -13.94
C VAL A 19 -13.75 -0.24 -13.88
N GLY A 20 -13.08 -1.26 -14.40
CA GLY A 20 -13.57 -2.64 -14.34
C GLY A 20 -13.34 -3.28 -12.97
N TRP A 21 -14.38 -3.91 -12.42
CA TRP A 21 -14.30 -4.75 -11.22
C TRP A 21 -13.83 -6.16 -11.59
N PHE A 22 -12.52 -6.33 -11.76
CA PHE A 22 -11.88 -7.61 -12.10
C PHE A 22 -12.48 -8.31 -13.33
N GLY A 23 -13.01 -7.54 -14.29
CA GLY A 23 -13.65 -8.04 -15.52
C GLY A 23 -15.10 -8.53 -15.36
N LEU A 24 -15.68 -8.46 -14.16
CA LEU A 24 -17.05 -8.92 -13.91
C LEU A 24 -18.10 -7.88 -14.31
N PHE A 25 -17.90 -6.62 -13.92
CA PHE A 25 -18.76 -5.50 -14.25
C PHE A 25 -17.95 -4.20 -14.17
N LYS A 26 -18.51 -3.11 -14.70
CA LYS A 26 -17.91 -1.77 -14.59
C LYS A 26 -18.46 -1.09 -13.33
N LEU A 27 -17.58 -0.46 -12.56
CA LEU A 27 -18.01 0.40 -11.47
C LEU A 27 -18.76 1.60 -12.03
N PRO A 28 -19.87 2.02 -11.39
CA PRO A 28 -20.62 3.18 -11.85
C PRO A 28 -19.76 4.43 -11.75
N SER A 29 -19.60 5.15 -12.86
CA SER A 29 -18.88 6.43 -12.83
C SER A 29 -19.66 7.42 -11.97
N LEU A 30 -19.13 7.71 -10.78
CA LEU A 30 -19.77 8.63 -9.83
C LEU A 30 -19.65 10.10 -10.26
N MET A 31 -18.84 10.37 -11.28
CA MET A 31 -18.55 11.70 -11.83
C MET A 31 -18.35 11.61 -13.35
N GLY A 32 -18.53 12.73 -14.04
CA GLY A 32 -18.21 12.85 -15.46
C GLY A 32 -16.74 13.18 -15.71
N LYS A 33 -16.37 13.32 -16.99
CA LYS A 33 -15.04 13.80 -17.38
C LYS A 33 -14.83 15.23 -16.86
N ASP A 34 -13.76 15.44 -16.12
CA ASP A 34 -13.35 16.74 -15.56
C ASP A 34 -11.82 16.79 -15.52
N GLU A 35 -11.23 17.66 -16.34
CA GLU A 35 -9.79 17.77 -16.52
C GLU A 35 -9.09 18.35 -15.28
N GLY A 36 -9.72 19.32 -14.60
CA GLY A 36 -9.15 19.91 -13.39
C GLY A 36 -9.13 18.93 -12.23
N LEU A 37 -10.20 18.14 -12.08
CA LEU A 37 -10.25 17.07 -11.08
C LEU A 37 -9.29 15.92 -11.42
N HIS A 38 -9.11 15.62 -12.71
CA HIS A 38 -8.13 14.64 -13.17
C HIS A 38 -6.69 15.03 -12.81
N GLU A 39 -6.25 16.24 -13.15
CA GLU A 39 -4.91 16.74 -12.83
C GLU A 39 -4.66 16.74 -11.31
N PHE A 40 -5.64 17.19 -10.53
CA PHE A 40 -5.54 17.15 -9.07
C PHE A 40 -5.40 15.72 -8.53
N ALA A 41 -6.25 14.79 -9.02
CA ALA A 41 -6.24 13.40 -8.58
C ALA A 41 -4.95 12.68 -9.00
N GLU A 42 -4.43 12.95 -10.20
CA GLU A 42 -3.16 12.43 -10.70
C GLU A 42 -1.99 12.91 -9.82
N GLY A 43 -1.90 14.21 -9.57
CA GLY A 43 -0.87 14.78 -8.69
C GLY A 43 -0.92 14.20 -7.28
N PHE A 44 -2.14 14.13 -6.70
CA PHE A 44 -2.34 13.55 -5.38
C PHE A 44 -1.99 12.05 -5.35
N HIS A 45 -2.41 11.28 -6.36
CA HIS A 45 -2.07 9.85 -6.47
C HIS A 45 -0.56 9.64 -6.57
N GLY A 46 0.13 10.44 -7.37
CA GLY A 46 1.58 10.39 -7.51
C GLY A 46 2.33 10.66 -6.20
N VAL A 47 1.88 11.65 -5.41
CA VAL A 47 2.47 11.93 -4.08
C VAL A 47 2.18 10.79 -3.11
N MET A 48 0.94 10.28 -3.06
CA MET A 48 0.57 9.16 -2.19
C MET A 48 1.34 7.87 -2.55
N ALA A 49 1.63 7.65 -3.84
CA ALA A 49 2.41 6.51 -4.29
C ALA A 49 3.85 6.57 -3.75
N LYS A 50 4.50 7.73 -3.86
CA LYS A 50 5.86 7.96 -3.32
C LYS A 50 5.90 7.80 -1.80
N LEU A 51 4.94 8.38 -1.08
CA LEU A 51 4.84 8.24 0.38
C LEU A 51 4.61 6.80 0.82
N THR A 52 3.71 6.09 0.15
CA THR A 52 3.44 4.67 0.41
C THR A 52 4.68 3.82 0.18
N MET A 53 5.37 4.02 -0.95
CA MET A 53 6.59 3.29 -1.28
C MET A 53 7.71 3.56 -0.25
N LEU A 54 7.85 4.81 0.20
CA LEU A 54 8.79 5.17 1.27
C LEU A 54 8.46 4.45 2.58
N LEU A 55 7.20 4.50 3.02
CA LEU A 55 6.76 3.86 4.26
C LEU A 55 6.94 2.33 4.21
N VAL A 56 6.58 1.70 3.10
CA VAL A 56 6.77 0.25 2.90
C VAL A 56 8.25 -0.10 2.92
N SER A 57 9.10 0.69 2.25
CA SER A 57 10.55 0.48 2.24
C SER A 57 11.14 0.59 3.64
N ILE A 58 10.78 1.64 4.40
CA ILE A 58 11.22 1.83 5.78
C ILE A 58 10.75 0.67 6.67
N HIS A 59 9.48 0.29 6.56
CA HIS A 59 8.91 -0.82 7.33
C HIS A 59 9.63 -2.15 7.03
N PHE A 60 9.87 -2.44 5.75
CA PHE A 60 10.60 -3.63 5.33
C PHE A 60 12.04 -3.63 5.87
N LEU A 61 12.77 -2.52 5.73
CA LEU A 61 14.11 -2.38 6.26
C LEU A 61 14.14 -2.50 7.79
N ALA A 62 13.16 -1.97 8.51
CA ALA A 62 13.04 -2.12 9.95
C ALA A 62 12.85 -3.59 10.34
N ALA A 63 11.97 -4.33 9.63
CA ALA A 63 11.78 -5.76 9.88
C ALA A 63 13.08 -6.56 9.66
N LEU A 64 13.86 -6.22 8.63
CA LEU A 64 15.18 -6.83 8.40
C LEU A 64 16.20 -6.45 9.48
N TRP A 65 16.23 -5.18 9.90
CA TRP A 65 17.10 -4.73 10.99
C TRP A 65 16.82 -5.48 12.30
N HIS A 66 15.55 -5.61 12.65
CA HIS A 66 15.11 -6.40 13.80
C HIS A 66 15.54 -7.86 13.71
N HIS A 67 15.46 -8.45 12.52
CA HIS A 67 15.86 -9.85 12.32
C HIS A 67 17.38 -10.07 12.34
N PHE A 68 18.17 -9.24 11.67
CA PHE A 68 19.62 -9.48 11.51
C PHE A 68 20.48 -8.84 12.60
N ILE A 69 20.12 -7.64 13.06
CA ILE A 69 20.92 -6.86 14.01
C ILE A 69 20.42 -7.04 15.43
N VAL A 70 19.13 -6.76 15.66
CA VAL A 70 18.50 -6.93 16.99
C VAL A 70 18.34 -8.41 17.34
N LYS A 71 18.22 -9.26 16.31
CA LYS A 71 18.03 -10.71 16.42
C LYS A 71 16.77 -11.08 17.19
N ASP A 72 15.70 -10.30 17.05
CA ASP A 72 14.41 -10.63 17.63
C ASP A 72 13.51 -11.41 16.66
N ASN A 73 12.34 -11.80 17.17
CA ASN A 73 11.38 -12.62 16.45
C ASN A 73 10.27 -11.80 15.75
N ILE A 74 10.40 -10.47 15.58
CA ILE A 74 9.34 -9.63 15.00
C ILE A 74 9.01 -10.07 13.57
N LEU A 75 10.02 -10.28 12.72
CA LEU A 75 9.81 -10.74 11.35
C LEU A 75 9.13 -12.12 11.31
N ILE A 76 9.54 -13.04 12.20
CA ILE A 76 8.99 -14.39 12.27
C ILE A 76 7.51 -14.38 12.64
N ARG A 77 7.08 -13.45 13.49
CA ARG A 77 5.66 -13.29 13.88
C ARG A 77 4.75 -12.86 12.73
N MET A 78 5.31 -12.29 11.66
CA MET A 78 4.56 -11.89 10.47
C MET A 78 4.42 -13.03 9.46
N LEU A 79 5.17 -14.13 9.61
CA LEU A 79 5.12 -15.24 8.67
C LEU A 79 3.90 -16.13 8.94
N PRO A 80 3.20 -16.59 7.89
CA PRO A 80 2.06 -17.50 8.04
C PRO A 80 2.48 -18.92 8.45
N VAL A 81 3.78 -19.22 8.45
CA VAL A 81 4.34 -20.52 8.83
C VAL A 81 4.70 -20.49 10.32
N LYS A 82 4.28 -21.52 11.07
CA LYS A 82 4.69 -21.71 12.47
C LYS A 82 6.17 -22.11 12.54
N LEU A 83 7.05 -21.13 12.45
CA LEU A 83 8.47 -21.32 12.73
C LEU A 83 8.66 -21.30 14.25
N LYS A 84 9.41 -22.27 14.77
CA LYS A 84 9.78 -22.29 16.19
C LYS A 84 10.63 -21.04 16.46
N PRO A 85 10.20 -20.12 17.35
CA PRO A 85 11.00 -18.95 17.68
C PRO A 85 12.36 -19.44 18.18
N SER A 86 13.46 -18.93 17.63
CA SER A 86 14.78 -19.20 18.20
C SER A 86 14.78 -18.62 19.62
N SER A 87 15.34 -19.35 20.58
CA SER A 87 15.36 -19.00 22.00
C SER A 87 16.30 -17.83 22.31
N VAL A 88 16.32 -16.81 21.45
CA VAL A 88 17.12 -15.60 21.65
C VAL A 88 16.65 -15.00 22.96
N ARG A 89 17.59 -15.05 23.90
CA ARG A 89 17.49 -14.73 25.31
C ARG A 89 16.55 -13.54 25.53
N SER A 90 15.37 -13.81 26.06
CA SER A 90 14.62 -12.82 26.82
C SER A 90 15.50 -12.51 28.01
N GLY A 91 16.34 -11.48 27.89
CA GLY A 91 17.15 -10.99 28.98
C GLY A 91 16.23 -10.35 30.01
N GLU A 92 15.86 -11.15 31.00
CA GLU A 92 15.91 -10.71 32.40
C GLU A 92 17.35 -10.91 32.93
#